data_AF-A0A1C6K955-F1
#
_entry.id   AF-A0A1C6K955-F1
#
_cell.length_a   1.000
_cell.length_b   1.000
_cell.length_c   1.000
_cell.angle_alpha   90.00
_cell.angle_beta   90.00
_cell.angle_gamma   90.00
#
_symmetry.space_group_name_H-M   'P 1'
#
loop_
_entity.id
_entity.type
_entity.pdbx_description
1 polymer ?
#
loop_
_entity_poly.entity_id
_entity_poly.type
_entity_poly.pdbx_seq_one_letter_code
_entity_poly.pdbx_strand_id
1 'polypeptide(L)'
;MKKSLKKLLTVVLSVSMLFTMGTTAFAADDTAAEKSATTKIESTLGMFTPVDDTIKVTIDKEKGTADVTFTTKAVQRQYTKIALVEQTKSNAAKTKAAVKGDVKKEADGSYTSTFTLTISVSKLGEKIPFSLYQKFTKSDGTKVDQWYNMENQHYLTVGFSPSVVTELTSAIYYQERTAGTDALCAAAKKGWDALSDAEKKEVTGFGYYKDEEEEKGGYEYFAEDTGDASLDNPGNADKIGSYELLVASFGTSYNDSRVQTIGAIEKALTKASSKYAVRRGFTSQIIINHIQARDSEFIDNMDQAVQRAIKNNVKVLVVQPTTLMNGAEYDELKATVNKYKSSFRQIVFSEPLCATTEDKTTVAKSVYGASAVDAGFKDAEAAAASKDTAFVFMGHGTSHQAKVLYNDMQKIVNDLGYQNAFIGTVEGNPEDTSCEAVIEKAKAAGYKNIVLRPLMVVAGDHANNDMAGNDDDSWKSQFEKAGFKVTSQVKGLGELEAVQQLYVAKAKAAIAKVVTVKATSISKLAAGTKKVTVTIKKQSSVAGYQVRYATSKKMTKAVTKTYTGASKTKKIIKSLKTGKTYYFQVRTYKKTDDGKAYSAWSKAKSVKVK
;
A
#
# COMPACT_ATOMS: atom_id res chain seq x y z
N MET A 1 -60.04 -37.77 -16.30
CA MET A 1 -60.50 -36.36 -16.28
C MET A 1 -59.36 -35.44 -16.73
N LYS A 2 -59.61 -34.64 -17.78
CA LYS A 2 -58.99 -33.36 -18.23
C LYS A 2 -57.53 -33.01 -17.82
N LYS A 3 -56.60 -32.93 -18.79
CA LYS A 3 -55.92 -31.71 -19.34
C LYS A 3 -55.25 -30.81 -18.27
N SER A 4 -53.93 -30.53 -18.27
CA SER A 4 -53.17 -29.66 -19.20
C SER A 4 -51.73 -29.51 -18.63
N LEU A 5 -50.63 -29.82 -19.34
CA LEU A 5 -49.85 -29.00 -20.28
C LEU A 5 -48.94 -27.88 -19.67
N LYS A 6 -47.62 -28.05 -19.87
CA LYS A 6 -46.54 -27.08 -20.18
C LYS A 6 -46.09 -26.00 -19.17
N LYS A 7 -44.82 -26.12 -18.73
CA LYS A 7 -43.63 -25.25 -19.04
C LYS A 7 -42.51 -25.65 -18.07
N LEU A 8 -41.48 -26.38 -18.49
CA LEU A 8 -40.21 -25.87 -19.03
C LEU A 8 -39.73 -24.57 -18.36
N LEU A 9 -38.88 -24.69 -17.32
CA LEU A 9 -37.76 -23.78 -17.13
C LEU A 9 -36.60 -24.50 -16.44
N THR A 10 -35.62 -24.85 -17.24
CA THR A 10 -34.27 -25.20 -16.84
C THR A 10 -33.68 -24.02 -16.06
N VAL A 11 -33.63 -24.11 -14.73
CA VAL A 11 -32.79 -23.20 -13.94
C VAL A 11 -31.38 -23.75 -14.03
N VAL A 12 -30.63 -23.21 -14.98
CA VAL A 12 -29.16 -23.20 -14.95
C VAL A 12 -28.80 -22.41 -13.69
N LEU A 13 -28.55 -23.12 -12.58
CA LEU A 13 -27.88 -22.52 -11.45
C LEU A 13 -26.41 -22.39 -11.85
N SER A 14 -26.11 -21.29 -12.55
CA SER A 14 -24.77 -20.76 -12.64
C SER A 14 -24.27 -20.54 -11.22
N VAL A 15 -23.50 -21.50 -10.73
CA VAL A 15 -22.59 -21.32 -9.59
C VAL A 15 -21.54 -20.33 -10.05
N SER A 16 -21.89 -19.05 -10.06
CA SER A 16 -20.93 -17.96 -9.93
C SER A 16 -20.38 -18.08 -8.52
N MET A 17 -19.34 -18.91 -8.40
CA MET A 17 -18.40 -18.90 -7.30
C MET A 17 -17.80 -17.49 -7.30
N LEU A 18 -18.43 -16.56 -6.58
CA LEU A 18 -17.73 -15.37 -6.12
C LEU A 18 -16.61 -15.92 -5.24
N PHE A 19 -15.41 -15.97 -5.80
CA PHE A 19 -14.20 -15.89 -5.02
C PHE A 19 -14.27 -14.54 -4.30
N THR A 20 -14.86 -14.51 -3.11
CA THR A 20 -14.47 -13.54 -2.09
C THR A 20 -13.00 -13.84 -1.82
N MET A 21 -12.12 -13.13 -2.53
CA MET A 21 -10.75 -12.97 -2.08
C MET A 21 -10.87 -12.50 -0.63
N GLY A 22 -10.33 -13.30 0.29
CA GLY A 22 -10.23 -12.91 1.69
C GLY A 22 -9.31 -11.70 1.74
N THR A 23 -9.91 -10.53 1.62
CA THR A 23 -9.33 -9.29 2.08
C THR A 23 -8.98 -9.55 3.54
N THR A 24 -7.69 -9.52 3.85
CA THR A 24 -7.22 -9.25 5.21
C THR A 24 -8.06 -8.09 5.75
N ALA A 25 -8.48 -8.18 7.01
CA ALA A 25 -9.35 -7.20 7.64
C ALA A 25 -8.63 -5.83 7.77
N PHE A 26 -8.53 -5.13 6.65
CA PHE A 26 -8.14 -3.73 6.58
C PHE A 26 -9.23 -3.05 5.78
N ALA A 27 -10.09 -2.33 6.51
CA ALA A 27 -11.14 -1.44 6.07
C ALA A 27 -11.82 -1.83 4.75
N ALA A 28 -13.06 -2.34 4.86
CA ALA A 28 -14.02 -2.05 3.80
C ALA A 28 -13.91 -0.54 3.48
N ASP A 29 -13.90 -0.18 2.20
CA ASP A 29 -13.99 1.21 1.74
C ASP A 29 -15.37 1.69 2.23
N ASP A 30 -15.40 2.10 3.50
CA ASP A 30 -16.62 2.46 4.18
C ASP A 30 -17.08 3.70 3.45
N THR A 31 -18.25 3.63 2.83
CA THR A 31 -18.87 4.76 2.18
C THR A 31 -19.35 5.72 3.28
N ALA A 32 -18.38 6.32 3.98
CA ALA A 32 -18.62 7.45 4.84
C ALA A 32 -19.27 8.51 3.95
N ALA A 33 -20.44 9.00 4.36
CA ALA A 33 -21.07 10.15 3.75
C ALA A 33 -20.01 11.24 3.55
N GLU A 34 -19.97 11.88 2.38
CA GLU A 34 -19.04 13.00 2.09
C GLU A 34 -19.14 14.04 3.20
N LYS A 35 -18.24 13.95 4.19
CA LYS A 35 -18.11 14.92 5.26
C LYS A 35 -17.42 16.12 4.64
N SER A 36 -18.00 17.31 4.82
CA SER A 36 -17.40 18.56 4.35
C SER A 36 -16.66 19.22 5.51
N ALA A 37 -15.37 19.49 5.35
CA ALA A 37 -14.59 20.25 6.32
C ALA A 37 -14.92 21.74 6.26
N THR A 38 -14.79 22.45 7.38
CA THR A 38 -14.98 23.91 7.47
C THR A 38 -13.64 24.60 7.64
N THR A 39 -13.47 25.77 7.04
CA THR A 39 -12.22 26.54 7.13
C THR A 39 -12.49 28.02 6.90
N LYS A 40 -11.44 28.83 6.86
CA LYS A 40 -11.48 30.25 6.49
C LYS A 40 -10.88 30.44 5.10
N ILE A 41 -11.41 31.42 4.36
CA ILE A 41 -10.84 31.86 3.09
C ILE A 41 -10.42 33.32 3.23
N GLU A 42 -9.11 33.57 3.20
CA GLU A 42 -8.60 34.93 3.06
C GLU A 42 -8.79 35.38 1.62
N SER A 43 -9.36 36.58 1.42
CA SER A 43 -9.60 37.09 0.07
C SER A 43 -9.32 38.58 -0.05
N THR A 44 -8.96 39.00 -1.26
CA THR A 44 -8.91 40.42 -1.65
C THR A 44 -10.11 40.82 -2.51
N LEU A 45 -11.20 40.04 -2.49
CA LEU A 45 -12.40 40.28 -3.31
C LEU A 45 -13.32 41.39 -2.75
N GLY A 46 -12.95 42.01 -1.64
CA GLY A 46 -13.63 43.19 -1.09
C GLY A 46 -15.06 42.87 -0.66
N MET A 47 -16.07 43.45 -1.33
CA MET A 47 -17.47 43.19 -0.99
C MET A 47 -17.97 41.77 -1.34
N PHE A 48 -17.13 40.96 -1.96
CA PHE A 48 -17.39 39.54 -2.24
C PHE A 48 -16.48 38.62 -1.40
N THR A 49 -16.06 39.08 -0.23
CA THR A 49 -15.35 38.24 0.72
C THR A 49 -16.25 37.05 1.12
N PRO A 50 -15.73 35.81 1.12
CA PRO A 50 -16.44 34.64 1.62
C PRO A 50 -16.90 34.82 3.06
N VAL A 51 -18.07 34.27 3.39
CA VAL A 51 -18.58 34.23 4.77
C VAL A 51 -18.11 32.93 5.42
N ASP A 52 -17.36 33.04 6.51
CA ASP A 52 -16.62 31.94 7.13
C ASP A 52 -17.48 30.69 7.42
N ASP A 53 -18.67 30.85 7.99
CA ASP A 53 -19.58 29.76 8.35
C ASP A 53 -20.21 29.00 7.16
N THR A 54 -20.00 29.50 5.95
CA THR A 54 -20.51 28.88 4.71
C THR A 54 -19.45 28.08 3.95
N ILE A 55 -18.19 28.12 4.41
CA ILE A 55 -17.07 27.51 3.71
C ILE A 55 -17.03 26.01 3.98
N LYS A 56 -17.07 25.23 2.91
CA LYS A 56 -17.04 23.77 2.91
C LYS A 56 -15.96 23.27 1.96
N VAL A 57 -15.15 22.32 2.40
CA VAL A 57 -14.10 21.68 1.62
C VAL A 57 -14.36 20.19 1.55
N THR A 58 -14.43 19.64 0.35
CA THR A 58 -14.55 18.19 0.10
C THR A 58 -13.36 17.72 -0.71
N ILE A 59 -12.69 16.65 -0.28
CA ILE A 59 -11.47 16.14 -0.91
C ILE A 59 -11.79 15.02 -1.90
N ASP A 60 -11.32 15.15 -3.15
CA ASP A 60 -11.33 14.08 -4.15
C ASP A 60 -10.00 13.31 -4.07
N LYS A 61 -10.05 12.13 -3.43
CA LYS A 61 -8.90 11.25 -3.21
C LYS A 61 -8.28 10.72 -4.50
N GLU A 62 -9.08 10.56 -5.56
CA GLU A 62 -8.63 9.99 -6.84
C GLU A 62 -7.78 10.98 -7.62
N LYS A 63 -8.21 12.25 -7.62
CA LYS A 63 -7.59 13.32 -8.41
C LYS A 63 -6.58 14.17 -7.63
N GLY A 64 -6.60 14.12 -6.29
CA GLY A 64 -5.82 15.04 -5.47
C GLY A 64 -6.30 16.48 -5.63
N THR A 65 -7.63 16.66 -5.64
CA THR A 65 -8.30 17.96 -5.75
C THR A 65 -9.23 18.19 -4.56
N ALA A 66 -9.57 19.45 -4.32
CA ALA A 66 -10.54 19.86 -3.32
C ALA A 66 -11.64 20.70 -3.98
N ASP A 67 -12.88 20.36 -3.70
CA ASP A 67 -14.04 21.18 -4.04
C ASP A 67 -14.33 22.12 -2.88
N VAL A 68 -14.11 23.41 -3.12
CA VAL A 68 -14.23 24.48 -2.13
C VAL A 68 -15.52 25.24 -2.41
N THR A 69 -16.51 25.00 -1.57
CA THR A 69 -17.81 25.69 -1.62
C THR A 69 -17.83 26.83 -0.63
N PHE A 70 -18.23 28.03 -1.05
CA PHE A 70 -18.40 29.18 -0.14
C PHE A 70 -19.45 30.14 -0.66
N THR A 71 -20.03 30.92 0.25
CA THR A 71 -20.99 31.97 -0.07
C THR A 71 -20.39 33.34 0.20
N THR A 72 -20.66 34.29 -0.69
CA THR A 72 -20.32 35.71 -0.52
C THR A 72 -21.61 36.50 -0.29
N LYS A 73 -21.56 37.59 0.49
CA LYS A 73 -22.71 38.49 0.71
C LYS A 73 -22.38 39.90 0.24
N ALA A 74 -23.14 40.41 -0.72
CA ALA A 74 -22.97 41.75 -1.26
C ALA A 74 -24.19 42.64 -0.95
N VAL A 75 -23.93 43.82 -0.39
CA VAL A 75 -24.96 44.81 -0.02
C VAL A 75 -25.17 45.80 -1.18
N GLN A 76 -26.43 46.06 -1.56
CA GLN A 76 -26.88 47.16 -2.43
C GLN A 76 -26.57 47.13 -3.95
N ARG A 77 -26.43 45.97 -4.60
CA ARG A 77 -26.39 45.87 -6.09
C ARG A 77 -27.23 44.71 -6.62
N GLN A 78 -28.08 44.96 -7.61
CA GLN A 78 -28.90 43.93 -8.28
C GLN A 78 -28.05 43.11 -9.26
N TYR A 79 -27.32 42.11 -8.77
CA TYR A 79 -26.53 41.22 -9.62
C TYR A 79 -27.42 40.26 -10.40
N THR A 80 -27.14 40.13 -11.69
CA THR A 80 -27.81 39.17 -12.59
C THR A 80 -26.90 38.00 -12.97
N LYS A 81 -25.58 38.16 -12.81
CA LYS A 81 -24.59 37.09 -12.99
C LYS A 81 -23.29 37.45 -12.27
N ILE A 82 -22.72 36.47 -11.57
CA ILE A 82 -21.37 36.54 -10.99
C ILE A 82 -20.62 35.24 -11.34
N ALA A 83 -19.33 35.32 -11.60
CA ALA A 83 -18.52 34.14 -11.86
C ALA A 83 -17.07 34.34 -11.44
N LEU A 84 -16.44 33.28 -10.95
CA LEU A 84 -15.03 33.24 -10.56
C LEU A 84 -14.25 32.30 -11.47
N VAL A 85 -13.00 32.66 -11.76
CA VAL A 85 -12.08 31.77 -12.47
C VAL A 85 -10.66 31.98 -11.97
N GLU A 86 -9.91 30.91 -11.79
CA GLU A 86 -8.47 31.01 -11.55
C GLU A 86 -7.84 31.79 -12.72
N GLN A 87 -6.93 32.73 -12.45
CA GLN A 87 -6.37 33.58 -13.50
C GLN A 87 -5.63 32.74 -14.54
N THR A 88 -5.98 32.95 -15.81
CA THR A 88 -5.28 32.35 -16.96
C THR A 88 -4.90 33.42 -17.97
N LYS A 89 -3.88 33.14 -18.79
CA LYS A 89 -3.32 34.10 -19.77
C LYS A 89 -4.26 34.43 -20.94
N SER A 90 -5.38 33.73 -21.10
CA SER A 90 -6.30 33.90 -22.25
C SER A 90 -7.72 34.21 -21.81
N ASN A 91 -8.30 35.29 -22.34
CA ASN A 91 -9.69 35.67 -22.07
C ASN A 91 -10.71 34.59 -22.51
N ALA A 92 -10.41 33.85 -23.59
CA ALA A 92 -11.26 32.72 -24.01
C ALA A 92 -11.21 31.55 -23.03
N ALA A 93 -10.05 31.30 -22.41
CA ALA A 93 -9.90 30.29 -21.37
C ALA A 93 -10.61 30.69 -20.07
N LYS A 94 -10.55 31.98 -19.69
CA LYS A 94 -11.28 32.54 -18.55
C LYS A 94 -12.79 32.28 -18.66
N THR A 95 -13.40 32.57 -19.80
CA THR A 95 -14.85 32.40 -19.98
C THR A 95 -15.29 30.93 -19.95
N LYS A 96 -14.45 30.02 -20.44
CA LYS A 96 -14.75 28.57 -20.47
C LYS A 96 -14.64 27.92 -19.09
N ALA A 97 -13.67 28.35 -18.28
CA ALA A 97 -13.40 27.78 -16.96
C ALA A 97 -14.09 28.53 -15.80
N ALA A 98 -14.86 29.58 -16.11
CA ALA A 98 -15.54 30.38 -15.10
C ALA A 98 -16.65 29.58 -14.39
N VAL A 99 -16.51 29.47 -13.07
CA VAL A 99 -17.53 28.93 -12.16
C VAL A 99 -18.55 30.02 -11.90
N LYS A 100 -19.80 29.78 -12.29
CA LYS A 100 -20.90 30.72 -12.02
C LYS A 100 -21.30 30.60 -10.55
N GLY A 101 -21.49 31.75 -9.89
CA GLY A 101 -22.09 31.78 -8.57
C GLY A 101 -23.60 31.66 -8.67
N ASP A 102 -24.21 30.88 -7.79
CA ASP A 102 -25.66 30.80 -7.64
C ASP A 102 -26.14 32.00 -6.84
N VAL A 103 -26.82 32.94 -7.51
CA VAL A 103 -27.21 34.24 -6.93
C VAL A 103 -28.60 34.16 -6.35
N LYS A 104 -28.74 34.47 -5.06
CA LYS A 104 -30.03 34.54 -4.36
C LYS A 104 -30.23 35.92 -3.75
N LYS A 105 -31.46 36.43 -3.85
CA LYS A 105 -31.88 37.67 -3.17
C LYS A 105 -32.40 37.30 -1.78
N GLU A 106 -31.86 37.94 -0.75
CA GLU A 106 -32.27 37.74 0.63
C GLU A 106 -33.40 38.70 1.02
N ALA A 107 -34.11 38.37 2.11
CA ALA A 107 -35.25 39.15 2.61
C ALA A 107 -34.87 40.58 3.04
N ASP A 108 -33.63 40.78 3.49
CA ASP A 108 -33.05 42.09 3.84
C ASP A 108 -32.66 42.94 2.61
N GLY A 109 -32.89 42.43 1.39
CA GLY A 109 -32.54 43.09 0.14
C GLY A 109 -31.08 42.92 -0.30
N SER A 110 -30.26 42.21 0.47
CA SER A 110 -28.91 41.81 0.06
C SER A 110 -28.93 40.65 -0.94
N TYR A 111 -27.78 40.39 -1.56
CA TYR A 111 -27.60 39.27 -2.49
C TYR A 111 -26.49 38.36 -1.98
N THR A 112 -26.78 37.06 -1.93
CA THR A 112 -25.80 36.01 -1.67
C THR A 112 -25.38 35.37 -2.99
N SER A 113 -24.14 34.89 -3.05
CA SER A 113 -23.64 34.15 -4.21
C SER A 113 -22.78 32.98 -3.76
N THR A 114 -23.23 31.76 -4.03
CA THR A 114 -22.54 30.53 -3.66
C THR A 114 -21.72 30.00 -4.84
N PHE A 115 -20.46 29.67 -4.60
CA PHE A 115 -19.52 29.13 -5.59
C PHE A 115 -19.00 27.78 -5.11
N THR A 116 -18.70 26.88 -6.05
CA THR A 116 -17.93 25.65 -5.80
C THR A 116 -16.74 25.61 -6.75
N LEU A 117 -15.54 25.77 -6.20
CA LEU A 117 -14.29 25.82 -6.96
C LEU A 117 -13.50 24.52 -6.76
N THR A 118 -13.21 23.81 -7.84
CA THR A 118 -12.27 22.69 -7.79
C THR A 118 -10.84 23.21 -7.92
N ILE A 119 -10.01 22.96 -6.91
CA ILE A 119 -8.58 23.31 -6.89
C ILE A 119 -7.72 22.06 -6.64
N SER A 120 -6.43 22.08 -6.99
CA SER A 120 -5.52 21.03 -6.52
C SER A 120 -5.28 21.18 -5.02
N VAL A 121 -5.23 20.08 -4.27
CA VAL A 121 -4.92 20.12 -2.83
C VAL A 121 -3.56 20.73 -2.53
N SER A 122 -2.62 20.66 -3.48
CA SER A 122 -1.31 21.32 -3.38
C SER A 122 -1.40 22.84 -3.20
N LYS A 123 -2.49 23.48 -3.68
CA LYS A 123 -2.72 24.92 -3.58
C LYS A 123 -3.39 25.34 -2.26
N LEU A 124 -3.78 24.39 -1.40
CA LEU A 124 -4.28 24.73 -0.07
C LEU A 124 -3.19 25.49 0.72
N GLY A 125 -3.61 26.53 1.43
CA GLY A 125 -2.73 27.48 2.10
C GLY A 125 -1.94 28.42 1.18
N GLU A 126 -2.15 28.39 -0.16
CA GLU A 126 -1.48 29.29 -1.11
C GLU A 126 -2.39 30.40 -1.60
N LYS A 127 -1.80 31.54 -1.98
CA LYS A 127 -2.52 32.62 -2.66
C LYS A 127 -2.83 32.20 -4.09
N ILE A 128 -4.09 31.86 -4.35
CA ILE A 128 -4.55 31.48 -5.68
C ILE A 128 -5.10 32.74 -6.38
N PRO A 129 -4.52 33.20 -7.50
CA PRO A 129 -5.01 34.37 -8.20
C PRO A 129 -6.35 34.08 -8.89
N PHE A 130 -7.35 34.94 -8.69
CA PHE A 130 -8.66 34.85 -9.32
C PHE A 130 -9.00 36.08 -10.16
N SER A 131 -9.85 35.87 -11.17
CA SER A 131 -10.61 36.92 -11.84
C SER A 131 -12.08 36.77 -11.47
N LEU A 132 -12.73 37.90 -11.20
CA LEU A 132 -14.16 37.97 -10.92
C LEU A 132 -14.87 38.62 -12.11
N TYR A 133 -15.88 37.96 -12.65
CA TYR A 133 -16.76 38.52 -13.66
C TYR A 133 -18.09 38.91 -13.03
N GLN A 134 -18.62 40.07 -13.40
CA GLN A 134 -19.84 40.62 -12.82
C GLN A 134 -20.74 41.23 -13.89
N LYS A 135 -22.05 41.00 -13.74
CA LYS A 135 -23.10 41.64 -14.53
C LYS A 135 -24.22 42.17 -13.64
N PHE A 136 -24.39 43.50 -13.60
CA PHE A 136 -25.39 44.17 -12.77
C PHE A 136 -25.76 45.56 -13.30
N THR A 137 -26.83 46.14 -12.76
CA THR A 137 -27.24 47.52 -13.02
C THR A 137 -26.99 48.36 -11.77
N LYS A 138 -26.31 49.50 -11.93
CA LYS A 138 -26.08 50.49 -10.86
C LYS A 138 -27.39 51.24 -10.51
N SER A 139 -27.42 51.92 -9.38
CA SER A 139 -28.54 52.76 -8.94
C SER A 139 -28.86 53.90 -9.92
N ASP A 140 -27.85 54.37 -10.67
CA ASP A 140 -28.00 55.38 -11.74
C ASP A 140 -28.50 54.80 -13.08
N GLY A 141 -28.79 53.49 -13.14
CA GLY A 141 -29.25 52.80 -14.35
C GLY A 141 -28.13 52.28 -15.26
N THR A 142 -26.85 52.55 -14.97
CA THR A 142 -25.71 52.06 -15.76
C THR A 142 -25.60 50.54 -15.68
N LYS A 143 -25.55 49.87 -16.84
CA LYS A 143 -25.31 48.42 -16.94
C LYS A 143 -23.80 48.13 -16.94
N VAL A 144 -23.38 47.22 -16.08
CA VAL A 144 -22.01 46.70 -16.00
C VAL A 144 -22.02 45.25 -16.47
N ASP A 145 -21.11 44.90 -17.39
CA ASP A 145 -20.93 43.55 -17.94
C ASP A 145 -19.44 43.37 -18.30
N GLN A 146 -18.62 43.03 -17.31
CA GLN A 146 -17.17 42.99 -17.47
C GLN A 146 -16.48 42.19 -16.37
N TRP A 147 -15.19 41.91 -16.58
CA TRP A 147 -14.29 41.46 -15.52
C TRP A 147 -14.02 42.61 -14.54
N TYR A 148 -14.20 42.33 -13.25
CA TYR A 148 -13.93 43.25 -12.16
C TYR A 148 -12.43 43.51 -12.03
N ASN A 149 -12.08 44.79 -12.07
CA ASN A 149 -10.74 45.35 -11.87
C ASN A 149 -9.61 44.61 -12.61
N MET A 150 -9.53 44.78 -13.94
CA MET A 150 -8.53 44.10 -14.77
C MET A 150 -7.07 44.48 -14.47
N GLU A 151 -6.82 45.54 -13.69
CA GLU A 151 -5.49 46.08 -13.40
C GLU A 151 -4.85 45.47 -12.13
N ASN A 152 -5.64 44.91 -11.20
CA ASN A 152 -5.15 44.32 -9.95
C ASN A 152 -5.45 42.81 -9.86
N GLN A 153 -4.47 42.02 -9.42
CA GLN A 153 -4.68 40.59 -9.16
C GLN A 153 -5.41 40.40 -7.82
N HIS A 154 -6.60 39.80 -7.88
CA HIS A 154 -7.32 39.34 -6.70
C HIS A 154 -6.86 37.92 -6.33
N TYR A 155 -6.97 37.57 -5.05
CA TYR A 155 -6.55 36.27 -4.54
C TYR A 155 -7.58 35.67 -3.59
N LEU A 156 -7.63 34.34 -3.56
CA LEU A 156 -8.23 33.53 -2.51
C LEU A 156 -7.15 32.63 -1.92
N THR A 157 -7.08 32.54 -0.59
CA THR A 157 -6.27 31.54 0.13
C THR A 157 -7.21 30.67 0.93
N VAL A 158 -7.31 29.39 0.60
CA VAL A 158 -8.09 28.42 1.38
C VAL A 158 -7.21 27.94 2.52
N GLY A 159 -7.55 28.32 3.75
CA GLY A 159 -6.75 28.01 4.93
C GLY A 159 -6.83 26.54 5.34
N PHE A 160 -5.86 26.12 6.15
CA PHE A 160 -5.93 24.86 6.87
C PHE A 160 -6.69 25.06 8.19
N SER A 161 -7.50 24.08 8.53
CA SER A 161 -8.20 23.95 9.81
C SER A 161 -8.05 22.50 10.27
N PRO A 162 -8.34 22.19 11.54
CA PRO A 162 -8.33 20.81 12.03
C PRO A 162 -9.18 19.87 11.17
N SER A 163 -10.40 20.30 10.80
CA SER A 163 -11.29 19.50 9.95
C SER A 163 -10.75 19.29 8.53
N VAL A 164 -10.09 20.29 7.92
CA VAL A 164 -9.45 20.12 6.60
C VAL A 164 -8.29 19.13 6.68
N VAL A 165 -7.50 19.17 7.76
CA VAL A 165 -6.41 18.20 7.97
C VAL A 165 -6.98 16.80 8.18
N THR A 166 -8.04 16.64 8.98
CA THR A 166 -8.75 15.35 9.16
C THR A 166 -9.30 14.78 7.84
N GLU A 167 -9.86 15.62 6.96
CA GLU A 167 -10.33 15.17 5.64
C GLU A 167 -9.16 14.77 4.72
N LEU A 168 -8.06 15.52 4.74
CA LEU A 168 -6.85 15.19 3.97
C LEU A 168 -6.21 13.88 4.43
N THR A 169 -6.13 13.63 5.74
CA THR A 169 -5.61 12.39 6.28
C THR A 169 -6.55 11.20 6.05
N SER A 170 -7.86 11.40 6.19
CA SER A 170 -8.87 10.41 5.80
C SER A 170 -8.74 10.05 4.33
N ALA A 171 -8.50 11.04 3.46
CA ALA A 171 -8.35 10.84 2.03
C ALA A 171 -7.05 10.13 1.63
N ILE A 172 -6.11 9.84 2.53
CA ILE A 172 -4.94 8.99 2.28
C ILE A 172 -4.99 7.65 3.01
N TYR A 173 -6.12 7.33 3.66
CA TYR A 173 -6.32 6.05 4.32
C TYR A 173 -6.98 5.04 3.38
N TYR A 174 -6.17 4.39 2.53
CA TYR A 174 -6.65 3.34 1.62
C TYR A 174 -5.52 2.38 1.21
N GLN A 175 -5.89 1.20 0.72
CA GLN A 175 -4.92 0.20 0.25
C GLN A 175 -4.51 0.34 -1.22
N GLU A 176 -5.26 1.06 -2.05
CA GLU A 176 -4.97 1.23 -3.49
C GLU A 176 -4.47 2.64 -3.83
N ARG A 177 -3.23 2.76 -4.28
CA ARG A 177 -2.62 4.05 -4.68
C ARG A 177 -3.36 4.71 -5.85
N THR A 178 -3.66 6.00 -5.73
CA THR A 178 -4.31 6.83 -6.75
C THR A 178 -3.33 7.82 -7.40
N ALA A 179 -3.78 8.58 -8.40
CA ALA A 179 -2.99 9.68 -8.96
C ALA A 179 -2.86 10.87 -7.98
N GLY A 180 -3.79 11.00 -7.03
CA GLY A 180 -3.82 12.05 -6.02
C GLY A 180 -2.91 11.79 -4.80
N THR A 181 -2.49 10.55 -4.55
CA THR A 181 -1.80 10.15 -3.31
C THR A 181 -0.66 11.09 -2.90
N ASP A 182 0.25 11.40 -3.83
CA ASP A 182 1.43 12.23 -3.52
C ASP A 182 1.04 13.66 -3.11
N ALA A 183 0.08 14.25 -3.82
CA ALA A 183 -0.40 15.60 -3.53
C ALA A 183 -1.15 15.64 -2.20
N LEU A 184 -1.92 14.60 -1.88
CA LEU A 184 -2.66 14.49 -0.63
C LEU A 184 -1.73 14.31 0.57
N CYS A 185 -0.73 13.44 0.50
CA CYS A 185 0.25 13.26 1.58
C CYS A 185 1.00 14.58 1.87
N ALA A 186 1.45 15.27 0.82
CA ALA A 186 2.12 16.56 0.95
C ALA A 186 1.18 17.65 1.53
N ALA A 187 -0.08 17.68 1.10
CA ALA A 187 -1.06 18.64 1.60
C ALA A 187 -1.43 18.37 3.06
N ALA A 188 -1.58 17.10 3.46
CA ALA A 188 -1.85 16.70 4.84
C ALA A 188 -0.72 17.17 5.77
N LYS A 189 0.55 16.95 5.39
CA LYS A 189 1.72 17.44 6.14
C LYS A 189 1.77 18.95 6.24
N LYS A 190 1.61 19.63 5.10
CA LYS A 190 1.59 21.09 5.02
C LYS A 190 0.49 21.67 5.91
N GLY A 191 -0.67 21.03 5.93
CA GLY A 191 -1.79 21.41 6.78
C GLY A 191 -1.49 21.22 8.25
N TRP A 192 -1.01 20.05 8.64
CA TRP A 192 -0.58 19.76 10.00
C TRP A 192 0.45 20.78 10.53
N ASP A 193 1.46 21.09 9.72
CA ASP A 193 2.52 22.04 10.09
C ASP A 193 2.02 23.49 10.21
N ALA A 194 0.90 23.82 9.56
CA ALA A 194 0.29 25.14 9.60
C ALA A 194 -0.62 25.35 10.81
N LEU A 195 -1.07 24.27 11.47
CA LEU A 195 -1.92 24.34 12.67
C LEU A 195 -1.11 24.74 13.91
N SER A 196 -1.73 25.51 14.80
CA SER A 196 -1.23 25.71 16.16
C SER A 196 -1.31 24.42 16.98
N ASP A 197 -0.59 24.34 18.11
CA ASP A 197 -0.62 23.15 18.97
C ASP A 197 -2.00 22.89 19.61
N ALA A 198 -2.83 23.93 19.77
CA ALA A 198 -4.21 23.77 20.19
C ALA A 198 -5.05 23.16 19.07
N GLU A 199 -4.94 23.68 17.85
CA GLU A 199 -5.66 23.17 16.67
C GLU A 199 -5.23 21.74 16.30
N LYS A 200 -3.96 21.38 16.46
CA LYS A 200 -3.49 20.00 16.23
C LYS A 200 -4.24 18.99 17.10
N LYS A 201 -4.57 19.34 18.35
CA LYS A 201 -5.34 18.46 19.26
C LYS A 201 -6.80 18.31 18.86
N GLU A 202 -7.31 19.18 17.99
CA GLU A 202 -8.66 19.10 17.42
C GLU A 202 -8.70 18.24 16.15
N VAL A 203 -7.55 17.78 15.63
CA VAL A 203 -7.50 16.85 14.49
C VAL A 203 -7.97 15.48 14.98
N THR A 204 -9.14 15.06 14.50
CA THR A 204 -9.77 13.81 14.92
C THR A 204 -9.34 12.60 14.10
N GLY A 205 -9.65 11.41 14.63
CA GLY A 205 -9.36 10.12 14.05
C GLY A 205 -9.88 9.85 12.66
N PHE A 206 -9.17 9.00 11.94
CA PHE A 206 -9.56 8.50 10.62
C PHE A 206 -9.19 7.04 10.49
N GLY A 207 -10.00 6.28 9.75
CA GLY A 207 -9.68 4.94 9.27
C GLY A 207 -9.30 3.92 10.35
N TYR A 208 -8.02 3.94 10.74
CA TYR A 208 -7.39 3.07 11.73
C TYR A 208 -7.66 3.50 13.18
N TYR A 209 -7.83 4.80 13.41
CA TYR A 209 -8.01 5.34 14.75
C TYR A 209 -9.46 5.71 15.10
N LYS A 210 -10.39 5.42 14.18
CA LYS A 210 -11.82 5.60 14.46
C LYS A 210 -12.29 4.43 15.32
N ASP A 211 -12.54 4.69 16.59
CA ASP A 211 -13.42 3.86 17.40
C ASP A 211 -14.88 4.19 17.02
N GLU A 212 -15.79 3.22 17.14
CA GLU A 212 -17.22 3.45 16.97
C GLU A 212 -17.76 4.48 17.98
N GLU A 213 -17.12 4.60 19.14
CA GLU A 213 -17.54 5.49 20.24
C GLU A 213 -16.73 6.81 20.31
N GLU A 214 -15.52 6.88 19.76
CA GLU A 214 -14.65 8.08 19.81
C GLU A 214 -13.77 8.26 18.55
N GLU A 215 -13.74 9.48 17.98
CA GLU A 215 -12.81 9.85 16.89
C GLU A 215 -11.40 10.21 17.43
N LYS A 216 -10.67 9.25 18.01
CA LYS A 216 -9.30 9.41 18.54
C LYS A 216 -8.20 9.24 17.49
N GLY A 217 -6.94 9.59 17.77
CA GLY A 217 -5.76 9.18 16.97
C GLY A 217 -5.34 10.05 15.79
N GLY A 218 -6.09 11.12 15.46
CA GLY A 218 -5.72 12.04 14.38
C GLY A 218 -4.46 12.85 14.69
N TYR A 219 -4.27 13.20 15.96
CA TYR A 219 -3.09 13.91 16.47
C TYR A 219 -1.85 13.01 16.44
N GLU A 220 -1.99 11.79 16.96
CA GLU A 220 -0.96 10.77 17.12
C GLU A 220 -0.32 10.41 15.79
N TYR A 221 -1.11 10.36 14.71
CA TYR A 221 -0.61 10.11 13.37
C TYR A 221 0.58 10.98 12.98
N PHE A 222 0.60 12.26 13.37
CA PHE A 222 1.73 13.15 13.08
C PHE A 222 2.62 13.46 14.30
N ALA A 223 2.05 13.43 15.51
CA ALA A 223 2.73 13.86 16.72
C ALA A 223 3.47 12.75 17.46
N GLU A 224 3.15 11.48 17.20
CA GLU A 224 3.76 10.35 17.90
C GLU A 224 5.26 10.26 17.60
N ASP A 225 6.05 10.15 18.66
CA ASP A 225 7.48 9.89 18.53
C ASP A 225 7.69 8.44 18.10
N THR A 226 8.06 8.29 16.84
CA THR A 226 8.31 6.99 16.23
C THR A 226 9.79 6.71 16.00
N GLY A 227 10.66 7.62 16.45
CA GLY A 227 12.10 7.56 16.22
C GLY A 227 12.57 8.30 14.97
N ASP A 228 13.84 8.11 14.63
CA ASP A 228 14.54 8.93 13.63
C ASP A 228 14.43 8.34 12.21
N ALA A 229 13.55 8.94 11.39
CA ALA A 229 13.38 8.58 9.98
C ALA A 229 14.68 8.69 9.16
N SER A 230 15.62 9.57 9.54
CA SER A 230 16.85 9.78 8.77
C SER A 230 17.84 8.61 8.85
N LEU A 231 17.63 7.69 9.79
CA LEU A 231 18.43 6.47 9.95
C LEU A 231 17.95 5.32 9.05
N ASP A 232 16.78 5.46 8.42
CA ASP A 232 16.26 4.47 7.48
C ASP A 232 16.81 4.65 6.07
N ASN A 233 16.74 3.59 5.28
CA ASN A 233 17.01 3.62 3.85
C ASN A 233 15.81 3.03 3.12
N PRO A 234 15.10 3.83 2.31
CA PRO A 234 13.87 3.37 1.63
C PRO A 234 14.16 2.35 0.53
N GLY A 235 15.43 2.13 0.16
CA GLY A 235 15.82 1.09 -0.79
C GLY A 235 15.54 1.45 -2.26
N ASN A 236 15.11 2.66 -2.58
CA ASN A 236 14.61 3.05 -3.91
C ASN A 236 15.67 3.34 -5.00
N ALA A 237 16.90 2.85 -4.84
CA ALA A 237 18.00 3.17 -5.75
C ALA A 237 17.94 2.42 -7.10
N ASP A 238 18.10 3.14 -8.23
CA ASP A 238 17.95 2.61 -9.59
C ASP A 238 19.13 1.74 -10.08
N LYS A 239 20.29 1.75 -9.44
CA LYS A 239 21.47 0.95 -9.87
C LYS A 239 21.37 -0.52 -9.41
N ILE A 240 20.45 -1.28 -10.00
CA ILE A 240 20.10 -2.65 -9.58
C ILE A 240 20.88 -3.73 -10.33
N GLY A 241 21.05 -3.59 -11.64
CA GLY A 241 21.67 -4.62 -12.48
C GLY A 241 20.70 -5.73 -12.91
N SER A 242 21.22 -6.93 -13.20
CA SER A 242 20.40 -8.03 -13.76
C SER A 242 19.71 -8.92 -12.72
N TYR A 243 20.12 -8.83 -11.45
CA TYR A 243 19.69 -9.69 -10.35
C TYR A 243 19.25 -8.81 -9.18
N GLU A 244 17.99 -8.96 -8.77
CA GLU A 244 17.42 -8.23 -7.65
C GLU A 244 16.84 -9.20 -6.63
N LEU A 245 17.11 -8.92 -5.35
CA LEU A 245 16.46 -9.56 -4.21
C LEU A 245 15.52 -8.52 -3.60
N LEU A 246 14.23 -8.66 -3.88
CA LEU A 246 13.18 -7.77 -3.40
C LEU A 246 12.66 -8.28 -2.06
N VAL A 247 12.93 -7.52 -1.00
CA VAL A 247 12.44 -7.78 0.36
C VAL A 247 11.08 -7.12 0.49
N ALA A 248 10.06 -7.95 0.66
CA ALA A 248 8.66 -7.52 0.72
C ALA A 248 8.16 -7.61 2.17
N SER A 249 7.79 -6.47 2.74
CA SER A 249 7.31 -6.39 4.12
C SER A 249 5.91 -5.77 4.19
N PHE A 250 5.14 -6.09 5.23
CA PHE A 250 3.92 -5.32 5.52
C PHE A 250 4.23 -3.82 5.63
N GLY A 251 5.27 -3.52 6.42
CA GLY A 251 5.78 -2.19 6.68
C GLY A 251 5.51 -1.75 8.12
N THR A 252 6.12 -0.64 8.53
CA THR A 252 5.73 0.05 9.76
C THR A 252 6.07 1.54 9.64
N SER A 253 5.17 2.40 10.13
CA SER A 253 5.45 3.82 10.29
C SER A 253 6.32 4.10 11.53
N TYR A 254 6.59 3.12 12.39
CA TYR A 254 7.52 3.31 13.51
C TYR A 254 8.97 3.32 13.00
N ASN A 255 9.61 4.48 12.92
CA ASN A 255 10.93 4.68 12.31
C ASN A 255 12.02 3.84 12.97
N ASP A 256 12.16 3.89 14.29
CA ASP A 256 13.17 3.11 15.01
C ASP A 256 12.96 1.60 14.82
N SER A 257 11.71 1.16 14.94
CA SER A 257 11.32 -0.22 14.67
C SER A 257 11.67 -0.63 13.24
N ARG A 258 11.35 0.21 12.23
CA ARG A 258 11.66 -0.03 10.81
C ARG A 258 13.16 -0.21 10.59
N VAL A 259 14.00 0.64 11.20
CA VAL A 259 15.46 0.57 11.11
C VAL A 259 16.01 -0.69 11.78
N GLN A 260 15.54 -0.99 12.99
CA GLN A 260 16.05 -2.08 13.84
C GLN A 260 15.56 -3.46 13.39
N THR A 261 14.45 -3.53 12.64
CA THR A 261 13.86 -4.80 12.18
C THR A 261 14.03 -4.98 10.66
N ILE A 262 13.20 -4.34 9.84
CA ILE A 262 13.20 -4.46 8.37
C ILE A 262 14.57 -4.06 7.81
N GLY A 263 15.09 -2.90 8.22
CA GLY A 263 16.40 -2.41 7.82
C GLY A 263 17.53 -3.36 8.23
N ALA A 264 17.44 -3.99 9.40
CA ALA A 264 18.42 -4.98 9.85
C ALA A 264 18.37 -6.27 9.02
N ILE A 265 17.17 -6.80 8.73
CA ILE A 265 16.98 -7.95 7.83
C ILE A 265 17.56 -7.64 6.44
N GLU A 266 17.27 -6.46 5.88
CA GLU A 266 17.79 -6.04 4.56
C GLU A 266 19.31 -5.90 4.55
N LYS A 267 19.90 -5.35 5.62
CA LYS A 267 21.36 -5.28 5.78
C LYS A 267 21.98 -6.68 5.85
N ALA A 268 21.38 -7.61 6.60
CA ALA A 268 21.83 -9.00 6.67
C ALA A 268 21.75 -9.71 5.30
N LEU A 269 20.64 -9.53 4.58
CA LEU A 269 20.45 -10.06 3.23
C LEU A 269 21.45 -9.47 2.22
N THR A 270 21.72 -8.16 2.31
CA THR A 270 22.69 -7.47 1.46
C THR A 270 24.09 -8.03 1.67
N LYS A 271 24.51 -8.19 2.93
CA LYS A 271 25.79 -8.81 3.30
C LYS A 271 25.91 -10.24 2.77
N ALA A 272 24.82 -11.00 2.81
CA ALA A 272 24.82 -12.41 2.42
C ALA A 272 24.64 -12.68 0.91
N SER A 273 24.22 -11.67 0.12
CA SER A 273 23.77 -11.84 -1.26
C SER A 273 24.42 -10.85 -2.24
N SER A 274 25.75 -10.71 -2.19
CA SER A 274 26.52 -9.67 -2.94
C SER A 274 26.28 -9.58 -4.45
N LYS A 275 25.78 -10.64 -5.11
CA LYS A 275 25.41 -10.64 -6.53
C LYS A 275 24.07 -9.95 -6.81
N TYR A 276 23.20 -9.88 -5.82
CA TYR A 276 21.85 -9.35 -5.91
C TYR A 276 21.83 -7.95 -5.33
N ALA A 277 21.24 -7.00 -6.05
CA ALA A 277 20.86 -5.74 -5.44
C ALA A 277 19.65 -5.98 -4.55
N VAL A 278 19.79 -5.74 -3.25
CA VAL A 278 18.69 -5.84 -2.29
C VAL A 278 17.84 -4.58 -2.38
N ARG A 279 16.53 -4.74 -2.53
CA ARG A 279 15.55 -3.65 -2.65
C ARG A 279 14.38 -3.91 -1.73
N ARG A 280 13.69 -2.84 -1.36
CA ARG A 280 12.54 -2.85 -0.46
C ARG A 280 11.26 -2.66 -1.27
N GLY A 281 10.18 -3.30 -0.83
CA GLY A 281 8.82 -2.94 -1.19
C GLY A 281 7.89 -3.21 -0.01
N PHE A 282 6.96 -2.29 0.25
CA PHE A 282 5.93 -2.49 1.27
C PHE A 282 4.60 -2.93 0.63
N THR A 283 3.85 -3.77 1.35
CA THR A 283 2.54 -4.26 0.90
C THR A 283 1.39 -3.39 1.41
N SER A 284 1.53 -2.71 2.55
CA SER A 284 0.48 -1.82 3.09
C SER A 284 0.61 -0.40 2.53
N GLN A 285 -0.32 0.02 1.67
CA GLN A 285 -0.33 1.38 1.13
C GLN A 285 -0.67 2.42 2.20
N ILE A 286 -1.46 2.04 3.20
CA ILE A 286 -1.79 2.90 4.36
C ILE A 286 -0.50 3.32 5.08
N ILE A 287 0.38 2.37 5.38
CA ILE A 287 1.66 2.64 6.03
C ILE A 287 2.58 3.48 5.15
N ILE A 288 2.62 3.20 3.84
CA ILE A 288 3.41 4.00 2.89
C ILE A 288 2.92 5.45 2.88
N ASN A 289 1.61 5.67 2.84
CA ASN A 289 1.02 7.01 2.86
C ASN A 289 1.32 7.73 4.17
N HIS A 290 1.30 7.01 5.30
CA HIS A 290 1.67 7.55 6.62
C HIS A 290 3.10 8.03 6.68
N ILE A 291 4.05 7.19 6.27
CA ILE A 291 5.48 7.54 6.22
C ILE A 291 5.69 8.72 5.27
N GLN A 292 5.02 8.71 4.10
CA GLN A 292 5.14 9.79 3.13
C GLN A 292 4.57 11.11 3.66
N ALA A 293 3.40 11.09 4.30
CA ALA A 293 2.77 12.28 4.85
C ALA A 293 3.57 12.82 6.05
N ARG A 294 3.87 11.99 7.05
CA ARG A 294 4.55 12.46 8.27
C ARG A 294 6.02 12.79 8.03
N ASP A 295 6.75 11.89 7.39
CA ASP A 295 8.23 11.93 7.34
C ASP A 295 8.77 12.44 6.00
N SER A 296 7.90 12.66 4.99
CA SER A 296 8.32 12.96 3.61
C SER A 296 9.24 11.90 3.01
N GLU A 297 9.20 10.67 3.52
CA GLU A 297 9.97 9.53 3.02
C GLU A 297 9.13 8.72 2.03
N PHE A 298 9.72 8.43 0.86
CA PHE A 298 9.07 7.67 -0.20
C PHE A 298 9.50 6.21 -0.13
N ILE A 299 8.57 5.32 0.19
CA ILE A 299 8.75 3.87 0.10
C ILE A 299 7.96 3.34 -1.09
N ASP A 300 8.59 2.54 -1.95
CA ASP A 300 7.89 1.91 -3.07
C ASP A 300 6.88 0.89 -2.52
N ASN A 301 5.64 0.96 -3.02
CA ASN A 301 4.72 -0.18 -2.92
C ASN A 301 5.17 -1.32 -3.85
N MET A 302 4.56 -2.49 -3.73
CA MET A 302 4.98 -3.66 -4.53
C MET A 302 4.89 -3.45 -6.05
N ASP A 303 3.90 -2.72 -6.55
CA ASP A 303 3.79 -2.39 -7.97
C ASP A 303 4.92 -1.46 -8.41
N GLN A 304 5.21 -0.41 -7.64
CA GLN A 304 6.30 0.53 -7.89
C GLN A 304 7.67 -0.16 -7.85
N ALA A 305 7.92 -1.01 -6.84
CA ALA A 305 9.18 -1.74 -6.69
C ALA A 305 9.44 -2.67 -7.89
N VAL A 306 8.42 -3.45 -8.30
CA VAL A 306 8.55 -4.34 -9.47
C VAL A 306 8.68 -3.54 -10.78
N GLN A 307 7.99 -2.42 -10.92
CA GLN A 307 8.17 -1.52 -12.08
C GLN A 307 9.57 -0.90 -12.11
N ARG A 308 10.13 -0.53 -10.96
CA ARG A 308 11.52 -0.06 -10.83
C ARG A 308 12.50 -1.15 -11.25
N ALA A 309 12.30 -2.39 -10.82
CA ALA A 309 13.10 -3.54 -11.27
C ALA A 309 13.07 -3.68 -12.81
N ILE A 310 11.88 -3.56 -13.43
CA ILE A 310 11.72 -3.63 -14.88
C ILE A 310 12.45 -2.48 -15.58
N LYS A 311 12.27 -1.24 -15.11
CA LYS A 311 12.92 -0.03 -15.64
C LYS A 311 14.45 -0.16 -15.59
N ASN A 312 14.97 -0.76 -14.53
CA ASN A 312 16.40 -1.01 -14.32
C ASN A 312 16.90 -2.31 -14.94
N ASN A 313 16.11 -2.91 -15.85
CA ASN A 313 16.50 -4.05 -16.67
C ASN A 313 16.80 -5.33 -15.90
N VAL A 314 16.24 -5.51 -14.70
CA VAL A 314 16.34 -6.75 -13.94
C VAL A 314 15.84 -7.93 -14.76
N LYS A 315 16.55 -9.06 -14.67
CA LYS A 315 16.25 -10.28 -15.43
C LYS A 315 15.81 -11.41 -14.51
N VAL A 316 16.41 -11.50 -13.33
CA VAL A 316 16.03 -12.47 -12.30
C VAL A 316 15.62 -11.68 -11.07
N LEU A 317 14.38 -11.87 -10.65
CA LEU A 317 13.83 -11.30 -9.42
C LEU A 317 13.66 -12.43 -8.42
N VAL A 318 14.31 -12.34 -7.27
CA VAL A 318 14.03 -13.20 -6.12
C VAL A 318 13.25 -12.35 -5.12
N VAL A 319 12.15 -12.88 -4.60
CA VAL A 319 11.31 -12.17 -3.64
C VAL A 319 11.43 -12.87 -2.29
N GLN A 320 11.81 -12.12 -1.25
CA GLN A 320 11.85 -12.59 0.14
C GLN A 320 10.75 -11.87 0.92
N PRO A 321 9.63 -12.54 1.25
CA PRO A 321 8.67 -11.97 2.19
C PRO A 321 9.27 -11.90 3.60
N THR A 322 8.85 -10.91 4.38
CA THR A 322 9.08 -10.89 5.84
C THR A 322 7.87 -11.44 6.61
N THR A 323 6.80 -11.89 5.96
CA THR A 323 5.66 -12.49 6.65
C THR A 323 6.04 -13.71 7.50
N LEU A 324 5.29 -13.95 8.58
CA LEU A 324 5.52 -15.11 9.44
C LEU A 324 5.10 -16.42 8.77
N MET A 325 4.03 -16.38 7.99
CA MET A 325 3.36 -17.57 7.44
C MET A 325 3.03 -17.40 5.97
N ASN A 326 2.68 -18.54 5.34
CA ASN A 326 2.04 -18.59 4.04
C ASN A 326 0.54 -18.28 4.22
N GLY A 327 0.25 -17.02 4.53
CA GLY A 327 -1.08 -16.47 4.73
C GLY A 327 -1.55 -15.60 3.57
N ALA A 328 -2.69 -14.94 3.75
CA ALA A 328 -3.30 -14.08 2.74
C ALA A 328 -2.33 -13.04 2.15
N GLU A 329 -1.56 -12.35 2.98
CA GLU A 329 -0.57 -11.36 2.54
C GLU A 329 0.50 -11.93 1.58
N TYR A 330 0.94 -13.17 1.83
CA TYR A 330 1.94 -13.81 0.98
C TYR A 330 1.34 -14.26 -0.36
N ASP A 331 0.09 -14.71 -0.36
CA ASP A 331 -0.64 -15.03 -1.59
C ASP A 331 -0.91 -13.77 -2.44
N GLU A 332 -1.31 -12.67 -1.81
CA GLU A 332 -1.50 -11.37 -2.45
C GLU A 332 -0.18 -10.82 -3.02
N LEU A 333 0.91 -10.90 -2.27
CA LEU A 333 2.25 -10.55 -2.74
C LEU A 333 2.61 -11.35 -4.00
N LYS A 334 2.43 -12.67 -3.97
CA LYS A 334 2.65 -13.54 -5.13
C LYS A 334 1.78 -13.13 -6.30
N ALA A 335 0.50 -12.85 -6.08
CA ALA A 335 -0.42 -12.43 -7.14
C ALA A 335 0.04 -11.12 -7.79
N THR A 336 0.39 -10.11 -6.99
CA THR A 336 0.86 -8.80 -7.44
C THR A 336 2.15 -8.90 -8.25
N VAL A 337 3.17 -9.58 -7.75
CA VAL A 337 4.43 -9.76 -8.49
C VAL A 337 4.21 -10.56 -9.78
N ASN A 338 3.33 -11.58 -9.76
CA ASN A 338 3.05 -12.41 -10.93
C ASN A 338 2.31 -11.69 -12.07
N LYS A 339 1.67 -10.53 -11.82
CA LYS A 339 1.15 -9.63 -12.88
C LYS A 339 2.27 -9.28 -13.87
N TYR A 340 3.51 -9.18 -13.39
CA TYR A 340 4.68 -8.74 -14.16
C TYR A 340 5.59 -9.88 -14.65
N LYS A 341 5.22 -11.16 -14.44
CA LYS A 341 6.07 -12.32 -14.75
C LYS A 341 6.64 -12.36 -16.16
N SER A 342 5.96 -11.75 -17.13
CA SER A 342 6.41 -11.73 -18.53
C SER A 342 7.61 -10.80 -18.79
N SER A 343 7.85 -9.84 -17.89
CA SER A 343 8.95 -8.87 -17.96
C SER A 343 10.28 -9.46 -17.50
N PHE A 344 10.24 -10.49 -16.65
CA PHE A 344 11.41 -11.16 -16.11
C PHE A 344 11.76 -12.44 -16.89
N ARG A 345 13.01 -12.87 -16.77
CA ARG A 345 13.43 -14.21 -17.22
C ARG A 345 13.07 -15.28 -16.21
N GLN A 346 13.10 -14.93 -14.93
CA GLN A 346 12.72 -15.82 -13.85
C GLN A 346 12.29 -14.97 -12.65
N ILE A 347 11.25 -15.43 -11.96
CA ILE A 347 10.88 -14.98 -10.62
C ILE A 347 10.98 -16.21 -9.72
N VAL A 348 11.51 -16.05 -8.52
CA VAL A 348 11.54 -17.08 -7.48
C VAL A 348 11.06 -16.48 -6.18
N PHE A 349 10.18 -17.18 -5.47
CA PHE A 349 9.70 -16.76 -4.16
C PHE A 349 10.41 -17.57 -3.07
N SER A 350 10.84 -16.88 -2.02
CA SER A 350 11.36 -17.49 -0.81
C SER A 350 10.21 -17.83 0.13
N GLU A 351 10.40 -18.83 0.98
CA GLU A 351 9.39 -19.17 1.99
C GLU A 351 9.33 -18.09 3.10
N PRO A 352 8.16 -17.93 3.76
CA PRO A 352 7.98 -17.12 4.97
C PRO A 352 8.83 -17.58 6.16
N LEU A 353 8.85 -16.79 7.24
CA LEU A 353 9.71 -17.05 8.40
C LEU A 353 9.46 -18.42 9.03
N CYS A 354 8.21 -18.77 9.33
CA CYS A 354 7.80 -19.96 10.07
C CYS A 354 7.31 -21.09 9.15
N ALA A 355 7.99 -21.30 8.01
CA ALA A 355 7.57 -22.28 7.00
C ALA A 355 7.73 -23.74 7.43
N THR A 356 8.71 -24.04 8.29
CA THR A 356 8.98 -25.39 8.80
C THR A 356 8.94 -25.44 10.32
N THR A 357 8.86 -26.64 10.89
CA THR A 357 8.90 -26.84 12.35
C THR A 357 10.24 -26.38 12.94
N GLU A 358 11.35 -26.58 12.22
CA GLU A 358 12.67 -26.13 12.61
C GLU A 358 12.75 -24.59 12.66
N ASP A 359 12.12 -23.89 11.70
CA ASP A 359 12.06 -22.44 11.72
C ASP A 359 11.27 -21.94 12.93
N LYS A 360 10.07 -22.49 13.15
CA LYS A 360 9.21 -22.16 14.29
C LYS A 360 9.93 -22.39 15.63
N THR A 361 10.66 -23.51 15.74
CA THR A 361 11.47 -23.84 16.91
C THR A 361 12.58 -22.81 17.12
N THR A 362 13.25 -22.39 16.05
CA THR A 362 14.30 -21.37 16.11
C THR A 362 13.73 -20.02 16.54
N VAL A 363 12.59 -19.61 15.98
CA VAL A 363 11.88 -18.38 16.37
C VAL A 363 11.48 -18.44 17.85
N ALA A 364 10.83 -19.54 18.29
CA ALA A 364 10.40 -19.73 19.67
C ALA A 364 11.56 -19.64 20.68
N LYS A 365 12.68 -20.34 20.41
CA LYS A 365 13.87 -20.26 21.26
C LYS A 365 14.46 -18.85 21.29
N SER A 366 14.53 -18.20 20.13
CA SER A 366 15.16 -16.87 20.01
C SER A 366 14.35 -15.80 20.73
N VAL A 367 13.04 -15.75 20.51
CA VAL A 367 12.17 -14.75 21.15
C VAL A 367 12.08 -15.00 22.65
N TYR A 368 11.95 -16.26 23.09
CA TYR A 368 11.91 -16.59 24.51
C TYR A 368 13.22 -16.25 25.22
N GLY A 369 14.36 -16.68 24.66
CA GLY A 369 15.67 -16.40 25.24
C GLY A 369 15.97 -14.90 25.31
N ALA A 370 15.68 -14.14 24.25
CA ALA A 370 15.85 -12.69 24.27
C ALA A 370 14.94 -12.02 25.32
N SER A 371 13.69 -12.49 25.46
CA SER A 371 12.76 -11.96 26.44
C SER A 371 13.17 -12.25 27.87
N ALA A 372 13.69 -13.46 28.11
CA ALA A 372 14.24 -13.86 29.40
C ALA A 372 15.40 -12.96 29.83
N VAL A 373 16.37 -12.74 28.93
CA VAL A 373 17.52 -11.86 29.20
C VAL A 373 17.07 -10.42 29.45
N ASP A 374 16.19 -9.89 28.61
CA ASP A 374 15.65 -8.52 28.78
C ASP A 374 14.82 -8.38 30.07
N ALA A 375 14.24 -9.47 30.58
CA ALA A 375 13.52 -9.51 31.86
C ALA A 375 14.45 -9.74 33.07
N GLY A 376 15.78 -9.77 32.87
CA GLY A 376 16.77 -9.90 33.94
C GLY A 376 17.08 -11.33 34.37
N PHE A 377 16.60 -12.35 33.65
CA PHE A 377 17.03 -13.72 33.87
C PHE A 377 18.41 -13.96 33.24
N LYS A 378 19.17 -14.87 33.84
CA LYS A 378 20.50 -15.25 33.34
C LYS A 378 20.44 -15.86 31.94
N ASP A 379 19.47 -16.74 31.72
CA ASP A 379 19.29 -17.55 30.52
C ASP A 379 17.83 -18.04 30.42
N ALA A 380 17.51 -18.70 29.31
CA ALA A 380 16.17 -19.23 29.05
C ALA A 380 15.79 -20.33 30.05
N GLU A 381 16.75 -21.14 30.48
CA GLU A 381 16.55 -22.19 31.46
C GLU A 381 16.12 -21.63 32.83
N ALA A 382 16.79 -20.57 33.31
CA ALA A 382 16.42 -19.89 34.54
C ALA A 382 15.02 -19.26 34.44
N ALA A 383 14.69 -18.66 33.29
CA ALA A 383 13.35 -18.11 33.04
C ALA A 383 12.26 -19.20 33.03
N ALA A 384 12.52 -20.35 32.40
CA ALA A 384 11.57 -21.46 32.31
C ALA A 384 11.31 -22.13 33.67
N ALA A 385 12.29 -22.06 34.58
CA ALA A 385 12.13 -22.54 35.95
C ALA A 385 11.30 -21.60 36.85
N SER A 386 11.04 -20.37 36.41
CA SER A 386 10.30 -19.38 37.21
C SER A 386 8.87 -19.85 37.48
N LYS A 387 8.46 -19.75 38.75
CA LYS A 387 7.09 -20.03 39.19
C LYS A 387 6.21 -18.79 39.29
N ASP A 388 6.82 -17.60 39.27
CA ASP A 388 6.09 -16.34 39.43
C ASP A 388 5.97 -15.57 38.11
N THR A 389 6.81 -15.84 37.11
CA THR A 389 6.85 -15.05 35.85
C THR A 389 6.44 -15.87 34.65
N ALA A 390 5.51 -15.34 33.87
CA ALA A 390 5.14 -15.82 32.55
C ALA A 390 5.51 -14.84 31.44
N PHE A 391 5.75 -15.38 30.25
CA PHE A 391 6.05 -14.67 29.02
C PHE A 391 4.88 -14.83 28.06
N VAL A 392 4.37 -13.72 27.55
CA VAL A 392 3.24 -13.70 26.62
C VAL A 392 3.71 -13.08 25.31
N PHE A 393 3.60 -13.86 24.24
CA PHE A 393 4.00 -13.44 22.90
C PHE A 393 2.78 -13.12 22.05
N MET A 394 2.63 -11.86 21.67
CA MET A 394 1.45 -11.35 20.97
C MET A 394 1.67 -11.29 19.46
N GLY A 395 1.03 -12.19 18.72
CA GLY A 395 0.94 -12.13 17.27
C GLY A 395 -0.22 -11.25 16.79
N HIS A 396 -0.34 -11.07 15.48
CA HIS A 396 -1.47 -10.32 14.90
C HIS A 396 -2.77 -11.13 14.96
N GLY A 397 -2.71 -12.41 14.62
CA GLY A 397 -3.89 -13.21 14.27
C GLY A 397 -4.15 -13.21 12.77
N THR A 398 -5.09 -14.04 12.31
CA THR A 398 -5.63 -13.96 10.94
C THR A 398 -6.88 -14.84 10.80
N SER A 399 -7.83 -14.43 9.96
CA SER A 399 -8.95 -15.28 9.52
C SER A 399 -8.54 -16.38 8.54
N HIS A 400 -7.34 -16.29 7.94
CA HIS A 400 -6.82 -17.27 7.00
C HIS A 400 -6.51 -18.61 7.68
N GLN A 401 -6.56 -19.73 6.94
CA GLN A 401 -6.23 -21.07 7.45
C GLN A 401 -4.83 -21.17 8.09
N ALA A 402 -3.93 -20.26 7.73
CA ALA A 402 -2.58 -20.16 8.28
C ALA A 402 -2.55 -19.75 9.77
N LYS A 403 -3.68 -19.34 10.35
CA LYS A 403 -3.85 -19.09 11.80
C LYS A 403 -3.39 -20.23 12.70
N VAL A 404 -3.36 -21.46 12.16
CA VAL A 404 -2.79 -22.64 12.83
C VAL A 404 -1.35 -22.40 13.32
N LEU A 405 -0.60 -21.46 12.71
CA LEU A 405 0.74 -21.09 13.17
C LEU A 405 0.75 -20.75 14.67
N TYR A 406 -0.22 -20.00 15.19
CA TYR A 406 -0.19 -19.57 16.59
C TYR A 406 -0.37 -20.75 17.55
N ASN A 407 -1.22 -21.72 17.19
CA ASN A 407 -1.39 -22.96 17.95
C ASN A 407 -0.14 -23.86 17.85
N ASP A 408 0.49 -23.93 16.68
CA ASP A 408 1.77 -24.62 16.51
C ASP A 408 2.87 -23.99 17.37
N MET A 409 2.93 -22.65 17.43
CA MET A 409 3.90 -21.94 18.26
C MET A 409 3.66 -22.23 19.74
N GLN A 410 2.40 -22.24 20.20
CA GLN A 410 2.07 -22.62 21.58
C GLN A 410 2.51 -24.05 21.89
N LYS A 411 2.27 -24.99 20.97
CA LYS A 411 2.73 -26.37 21.12
C LYS A 411 4.26 -26.44 21.20
N ILE A 412 4.95 -25.71 20.33
CA ILE A 412 6.42 -25.72 20.27
C ILE A 412 7.04 -25.16 21.54
N VAL A 413 6.54 -24.05 22.09
CA VAL A 413 7.07 -23.53 23.37
C VAL A 413 6.85 -24.52 24.51
N ASN A 414 5.71 -25.23 24.52
CA ASN A 414 5.44 -26.29 25.50
C ASN A 414 6.39 -27.49 25.32
N ASP A 415 6.59 -27.97 24.09
CA ASP A 415 7.50 -29.07 23.77
C ASP A 415 8.96 -28.73 24.13
N LEU A 416 9.33 -27.45 24.08
CA LEU A 416 10.63 -26.94 24.50
C LEU A 416 10.79 -26.82 26.02
N GLY A 417 9.74 -27.09 26.80
CA GLY A 417 9.74 -26.99 28.25
C GLY A 417 9.42 -25.60 28.80
N TYR A 418 9.05 -24.63 27.95
CA TYR A 418 8.69 -23.27 28.35
C TYR A 418 7.22 -23.20 28.79
N GLN A 419 6.88 -23.90 29.86
CA GLN A 419 5.50 -24.01 30.38
C GLN A 419 4.93 -22.66 30.89
N ASN A 420 5.78 -21.65 31.03
CA ASN A 420 5.41 -20.28 31.36
C ASN A 420 5.34 -19.36 30.14
N ALA A 421 5.34 -19.90 28.92
CA ALA A 421 5.17 -19.15 27.69
C ALA A 421 3.76 -19.33 27.10
N PHE A 422 3.10 -18.21 26.78
CA PHE A 422 1.77 -18.18 26.18
C PHE A 422 1.80 -17.43 24.86
N ILE A 423 1.09 -17.96 23.85
CA ILE A 423 0.89 -17.29 22.56
C ILE A 423 -0.51 -16.71 22.50
N GLY A 424 -0.57 -15.41 22.22
CA GLY A 424 -1.80 -14.66 22.06
C GLY A 424 -1.85 -13.97 20.69
N THR A 425 -3.03 -13.52 20.26
CA THR A 425 -3.18 -12.71 19.05
C THR A 425 -4.13 -11.53 19.25
N VAL A 426 -3.82 -10.40 18.61
CA VAL A 426 -4.67 -9.20 18.65
C VAL A 426 -6.10 -9.52 18.19
N GLU A 427 -6.25 -10.22 17.05
CA GLU A 427 -7.57 -10.59 16.52
C GLU A 427 -8.30 -11.66 17.36
N GLY A 428 -7.65 -12.25 18.38
CA GLY A 428 -8.20 -13.39 19.11
C GLY A 428 -8.51 -14.59 18.20
N ASN A 429 -7.77 -14.76 17.11
CA ASN A 429 -8.01 -15.78 16.10
C ASN A 429 -6.71 -16.52 15.79
N PRO A 430 -6.54 -17.77 16.27
CA PRO A 430 -7.57 -18.70 16.80
C PRO A 430 -8.23 -18.30 18.13
N GLU A 431 -9.47 -18.76 18.36
CA GLU A 431 -10.36 -18.34 19.48
C GLU A 431 -9.71 -18.45 20.88
N ASP A 432 -8.78 -19.39 21.08
CA ASP A 432 -8.11 -19.60 22.37
C ASP A 432 -6.87 -18.70 22.58
N THR A 433 -6.65 -17.75 21.68
CA THR A 433 -5.51 -16.81 21.69
C THR A 433 -5.91 -15.37 22.02
N SER A 434 -7.17 -15.11 22.37
CA SER A 434 -7.60 -13.78 22.84
C SER A 434 -6.87 -13.36 24.12
N CYS A 435 -6.82 -12.05 24.39
CA CYS A 435 -6.20 -11.52 25.61
C CYS A 435 -6.80 -12.16 26.87
N GLU A 436 -8.13 -12.25 26.94
CA GLU A 436 -8.86 -12.83 28.07
C GLU A 436 -8.51 -14.31 28.26
N ALA A 437 -8.45 -15.07 27.16
CA ALA A 437 -8.08 -16.49 27.23
C ALA A 437 -6.65 -16.67 27.77
N VAL A 438 -5.71 -15.81 27.36
CA VAL A 438 -4.33 -15.85 27.86
C VAL A 438 -4.25 -15.43 29.33
N ILE A 439 -4.99 -14.39 29.74
CA ILE A 439 -5.11 -13.95 31.14
C ILE A 439 -5.59 -15.10 32.02
N GLU A 440 -6.66 -15.79 31.62
CA GLU A 440 -7.22 -16.90 32.40
C GLU A 440 -6.26 -18.09 32.48
N LYS A 441 -5.55 -18.42 31.39
CA LYS A 441 -4.47 -19.44 31.38
C LYS A 441 -3.34 -19.06 32.35
N ALA A 442 -2.91 -17.80 32.37
CA ALA A 442 -1.85 -17.32 33.25
C ALA A 442 -2.27 -17.33 34.73
N LYS A 443 -3.52 -16.95 35.04
CA LYS A 443 -4.08 -16.99 36.41
C LYS A 443 -4.19 -18.42 36.91
N ALA A 444 -4.75 -19.31 36.09
CA ALA A 444 -4.92 -20.72 36.45
C ALA A 444 -3.58 -21.41 36.73
N ALA A 445 -2.51 -20.98 36.05
CA ALA A 445 -1.15 -21.47 36.29
C ALA A 445 -0.45 -20.82 37.51
N GLY A 446 -1.06 -19.80 38.13
CA GLY A 446 -0.56 -19.18 39.37
C GLY A 446 0.56 -18.16 39.20
N TYR A 447 0.78 -17.65 37.98
CA TYR A 447 1.79 -16.61 37.73
C TYR A 447 1.36 -15.24 38.32
N LYS A 448 2.33 -14.38 38.59
CA LYS A 448 2.12 -13.04 39.18
C LYS A 448 2.71 -11.91 38.32
N ASN A 449 3.78 -12.22 37.59
CA ASN A 449 4.47 -11.28 36.71
C ASN A 449 4.28 -11.72 35.25
N ILE A 450 4.03 -10.75 34.38
CA ILE A 450 3.82 -10.96 32.94
C ILE A 450 4.84 -10.13 32.19
N VAL A 451 5.57 -10.78 31.29
CA VAL A 451 6.41 -10.13 30.29
C VAL A 451 5.69 -10.20 28.95
N LEU A 452 5.24 -9.06 28.43
CA LEU A 452 4.61 -8.95 27.12
C LEU A 452 5.67 -8.67 26.05
N ARG A 453 5.65 -9.42 24.94
CA ARG A 453 6.52 -9.14 23.78
C ARG A 453 5.83 -9.46 22.45
N PRO A 454 6.08 -8.70 21.36
CA PRO A 454 5.50 -9.00 20.05
C PRO A 454 6.03 -10.31 19.46
N LEU A 455 5.13 -11.11 18.89
CA LEU A 455 5.42 -12.17 17.92
C LEU A 455 5.13 -11.65 16.50
N MET A 456 5.73 -10.52 16.16
CA MET A 456 5.62 -9.85 14.86
C MET A 456 7.02 -9.39 14.42
N VAL A 457 7.27 -9.28 13.12
CA VAL A 457 8.59 -8.87 12.61
C VAL A 457 9.00 -7.50 13.11
N VAL A 458 8.05 -6.58 13.08
CA VAL A 458 8.20 -5.21 13.56
C VAL A 458 7.49 -5.06 14.90
N ALA A 459 8.01 -4.22 15.78
CA ALA A 459 7.22 -3.67 16.88
C ALA A 459 6.59 -2.36 16.40
N GLY A 460 5.47 -2.48 15.68
CA GLY A 460 4.72 -1.35 15.11
C GLY A 460 3.55 -0.95 15.99
N ASP A 461 2.47 -0.48 15.37
CA ASP A 461 1.30 0.06 16.07
C ASP A 461 0.71 -0.91 17.11
N HIS A 462 0.34 -2.14 16.70
CA HIS A 462 -0.14 -3.17 17.62
C HIS A 462 0.79 -3.42 18.82
N ALA A 463 2.11 -3.33 18.64
CA ALA A 463 3.05 -3.55 19.74
C ALA A 463 3.10 -2.36 20.71
N ASN A 464 2.91 -1.14 20.22
CA ASN A 464 2.97 0.08 21.03
C ASN A 464 1.62 0.40 21.69
N ASN A 465 0.52 0.17 20.97
CA ASN A 465 -0.83 0.56 21.39
C ASN A 465 -1.56 -0.65 21.99
N ASP A 466 -1.92 -1.65 21.18
CA ASP A 466 -2.70 -2.79 21.68
C ASP A 466 -1.97 -3.59 22.76
N MET A 467 -0.65 -3.77 22.65
CA MET A 467 0.10 -4.57 23.62
C MET A 467 0.54 -3.75 24.83
N ALA A 468 1.16 -2.60 24.59
CA ALA A 468 1.94 -1.85 25.58
C ALA A 468 1.35 -0.47 25.90
N GLY A 469 0.21 -0.12 25.29
CA GLY A 469 -0.46 1.15 25.46
C GLY A 469 -0.94 1.39 26.88
N ASN A 470 -1.46 2.59 27.11
CA ASN A 470 -2.08 2.94 28.39
C ASN A 470 -3.61 2.94 28.32
N ASP A 471 -4.18 2.69 27.14
CA ASP A 471 -5.62 2.59 26.96
C ASP A 471 -6.17 1.35 27.67
N ASP A 472 -7.45 1.41 28.03
CA ASP A 472 -8.12 0.45 28.89
C ASP A 472 -8.24 -0.95 28.29
N ASP A 473 -8.24 -1.01 26.96
CA ASP A 473 -8.32 -2.18 26.09
C ASP A 473 -6.92 -2.72 25.69
N SER A 474 -5.84 -2.01 25.98
CA SER A 474 -4.49 -2.55 25.79
C SER A 474 -4.26 -3.79 26.66
N TRP A 475 -3.48 -4.76 26.17
CA TRP A 475 -3.16 -5.99 26.88
C TRP A 475 -2.50 -5.68 28.21
N LYS A 476 -1.54 -4.73 28.24
CA LYS A 476 -0.93 -4.25 29.47
C LYS A 476 -1.98 -3.87 30.52
N SER A 477 -2.92 -2.97 30.17
CA SER A 477 -3.99 -2.54 31.08
C SER A 477 -4.89 -3.70 31.51
N GLN A 478 -5.25 -4.60 30.59
CA GLN A 478 -6.08 -5.76 30.91
C GLN A 478 -5.39 -6.75 31.88
N PHE A 479 -4.11 -7.06 31.67
CA PHE A 479 -3.33 -7.89 32.59
C PHE A 479 -3.13 -7.21 33.95
N GLU A 480 -2.89 -5.89 33.99
CA GLU A 480 -2.80 -5.13 35.25
C GLU A 480 -4.13 -5.16 36.03
N LYS A 481 -5.26 -4.93 35.35
CA LYS A 481 -6.62 -5.06 35.94
C LYS A 481 -6.90 -6.48 36.46
N ALA A 482 -6.34 -7.48 35.79
CA ALA A 482 -6.42 -8.87 36.22
C ALA A 482 -5.51 -9.23 37.42
N GLY A 483 -4.73 -8.28 37.94
CA GLY A 483 -3.91 -8.42 39.15
C GLY A 483 -2.46 -8.79 38.90
N PHE A 484 -1.99 -8.78 37.65
CA PHE A 484 -0.59 -9.07 37.32
C PHE A 484 0.30 -7.83 37.41
N LYS A 485 1.59 -8.04 37.70
CA LYS A 485 2.63 -7.04 37.43
C LYS A 485 3.12 -7.21 35.99
N VAL A 486 2.97 -6.18 35.17
CA VAL A 486 3.26 -6.27 33.74
C VAL A 486 4.54 -5.53 33.38
N THR A 487 5.34 -6.12 32.50
CA THR A 487 6.48 -5.46 31.84
C THR A 487 6.37 -5.69 30.33
N SER A 488 6.32 -4.61 29.57
CA SER A 488 6.22 -4.68 28.11
C SER A 488 7.60 -4.50 27.47
N GLN A 489 7.95 -5.40 26.56
CA GLN A 489 9.15 -5.35 25.75
C GLN A 489 8.76 -5.07 24.30
N VAL A 490 8.76 -3.80 23.90
CA VAL A 490 8.36 -3.35 22.56
C VAL A 490 9.52 -3.55 21.57
N LYS A 491 9.80 -4.82 21.24
CA LYS A 491 10.91 -5.23 20.37
C LYS A 491 10.47 -6.31 19.38
N GLY A 492 10.65 -6.07 18.09
CA GLY A 492 10.20 -6.95 17.02
C GLY A 492 11.11 -8.15 16.78
N LEU A 493 10.57 -9.21 16.17
CA LEU A 493 11.34 -10.41 15.82
C LEU A 493 12.51 -10.09 14.87
N GLY A 494 12.39 -9.07 14.02
CA GLY A 494 13.43 -8.68 13.06
C GLY A 494 14.72 -8.15 13.71
N GLU A 495 14.67 -7.74 14.97
CA GLU A 495 15.86 -7.34 15.75
C GLU A 495 16.74 -8.54 16.11
N LEU A 496 16.16 -9.73 16.19
CA LEU A 496 16.86 -10.93 16.63
C LEU A 496 17.77 -11.44 15.52
N GLU A 497 19.07 -11.54 15.78
CA GLU A 497 20.05 -12.02 14.79
C GLU A 497 19.67 -13.40 14.22
N ALA A 498 19.19 -14.32 15.07
CA ALA A 498 18.75 -15.63 14.63
C ALA A 498 17.60 -15.57 13.61
N VAL A 499 16.65 -14.63 13.78
CA VAL A 499 15.56 -14.39 12.82
C VAL A 499 16.10 -13.79 11.51
N GLN A 500 17.03 -12.83 11.59
CA GLN A 500 17.70 -12.30 10.41
C GLN A 500 18.43 -13.41 9.63
N GLN A 501 19.10 -14.33 10.33
CA GLN A 501 19.78 -15.47 9.69
C GLN A 501 18.80 -16.48 9.09
N LEU A 502 17.60 -16.66 9.65
CA LEU A 502 16.55 -17.46 9.02
C LEU A 502 16.16 -16.85 7.66
N TYR A 503 15.90 -15.55 7.58
CA TYR A 503 15.60 -14.89 6.30
C TYR A 503 16.77 -14.99 5.31
N VAL A 504 18.02 -14.86 5.78
CA VAL A 504 19.21 -15.10 4.94
C VAL A 504 19.23 -16.52 4.38
N ALA A 505 18.92 -17.53 5.21
CA ALA A 505 18.86 -18.92 4.77
C ALA A 505 17.73 -19.14 3.75
N LYS A 506 16.53 -18.56 3.96
CA LYS A 506 15.41 -18.63 3.01
C LYS A 506 15.75 -17.98 1.67
N ALA A 507 16.34 -16.79 1.70
CA ALA A 507 16.75 -16.09 0.48
C ALA A 507 17.83 -16.87 -0.28
N LYS A 508 18.82 -17.44 0.42
CA LYS A 508 19.83 -18.31 -0.21
C LYS A 508 19.22 -19.55 -0.84
N ALA A 509 18.26 -20.19 -0.16
CA ALA A 509 17.55 -21.34 -0.70
C ALA A 509 16.76 -20.97 -1.97
N ALA A 510 16.10 -19.81 -2.00
CA ALA A 510 15.43 -19.30 -3.20
C ALA A 510 16.42 -18.95 -4.32
N ILE A 511 17.53 -18.28 -4.00
CA ILE A 511 18.60 -17.99 -4.97
C ILE A 511 19.16 -19.29 -5.58
N ALA A 512 19.30 -20.36 -4.79
CA ALA A 512 19.74 -21.67 -5.30
C ALA A 512 18.74 -22.32 -6.27
N LYS A 513 17.44 -21.98 -6.19
CA LYS A 513 16.41 -22.40 -7.16
C LYS A 513 16.47 -21.62 -8.48
N VAL A 514 17.30 -20.57 -8.58
CA VAL A 514 17.48 -19.83 -9.85
C VAL A 514 18.19 -20.71 -10.87
N VAL A 515 17.56 -20.93 -12.02
CA VAL A 515 18.09 -21.84 -13.05
C VAL A 515 18.61 -21.09 -14.26
N THR A 516 19.80 -21.48 -14.72
CA THR A 516 20.31 -21.01 -16.00
C THR A 516 19.67 -21.77 -17.15
N VAL A 517 19.13 -21.03 -18.12
CA VAL A 517 18.43 -21.57 -19.29
C VAL A 517 19.23 -21.29 -20.56
N LYS A 518 19.62 -22.36 -21.28
CA LYS A 518 20.44 -22.28 -22.50
C LYS A 518 19.71 -21.51 -23.61
N ALA A 519 20.32 -20.43 -24.09
CA ALA A 519 19.76 -19.62 -25.19
C ALA A 519 19.72 -20.39 -26.52
N THR A 520 18.93 -19.88 -27.47
CA THR A 520 18.86 -20.42 -28.83
C THR A 520 18.78 -19.30 -29.87
N SER A 521 18.73 -19.67 -31.15
CA SER A 521 18.61 -18.76 -32.28
C SER A 521 17.73 -19.35 -33.39
N ILE A 522 17.22 -18.48 -34.26
CA ILE A 522 16.48 -18.88 -35.45
C ILE A 522 17.49 -19.38 -36.49
N SER A 523 17.36 -20.63 -36.94
CA SER A 523 18.17 -21.18 -38.04
C SER A 523 17.64 -20.72 -39.40
N LYS A 524 16.33 -20.76 -39.62
CA LYS A 524 15.69 -20.40 -40.91
C LYS A 524 14.32 -19.74 -40.71
N LEU A 525 14.02 -18.73 -41.53
CA LEU A 525 12.68 -18.17 -41.73
C LEU A 525 12.25 -18.47 -43.17
N ALA A 526 11.07 -19.07 -43.35
CA ALA A 526 10.49 -19.32 -44.67
C ALA A 526 9.10 -18.66 -44.77
N ALA A 527 8.97 -17.68 -45.67
CA ALA A 527 7.72 -17.00 -45.93
C ALA A 527 6.82 -17.79 -46.89
N GLY A 528 5.53 -17.84 -46.57
CA GLY A 528 4.46 -18.33 -47.43
C GLY A 528 3.24 -17.40 -47.35
N THR A 529 2.18 -17.72 -48.10
CA THR A 529 0.97 -16.89 -48.18
C THR A 529 0.37 -16.68 -46.79
N LYS A 530 0.37 -15.43 -46.32
CA LYS A 530 -0.12 -15.02 -44.99
C LYS A 530 0.49 -15.82 -43.81
N LYS A 531 1.68 -16.41 -43.98
CA LYS A 531 2.34 -17.24 -42.97
C LYS A 531 3.86 -17.20 -43.01
N VAL A 532 4.50 -17.48 -41.87
CA VAL A 532 5.96 -17.67 -41.78
C VAL A 532 6.26 -18.95 -41.00
N THR A 533 7.15 -19.78 -41.54
CA THR A 533 7.71 -20.93 -40.83
C THR A 533 9.04 -20.53 -40.19
N VAL A 534 9.10 -20.59 -38.86
CA VAL A 534 10.26 -20.33 -38.01
C VAL A 534 10.92 -21.65 -37.65
N THR A 535 12.16 -21.85 -38.07
CA THR A 535 13.01 -22.99 -37.67
C THR A 535 14.00 -22.52 -36.61
N ILE A 536 14.06 -23.25 -35.50
CA ILE A 536 14.81 -22.92 -34.28
C ILE A 536 15.97 -23.91 -34.14
N LYS A 537 17.16 -23.44 -33.73
CA LYS A 537 18.25 -24.35 -33.36
C LYS A 537 17.85 -25.16 -32.13
N LYS A 538 17.93 -26.49 -32.22
CA LYS A 538 17.56 -27.40 -31.12
C LYS A 538 18.45 -27.10 -29.89
N GLN A 539 17.87 -27.15 -28.70
CA GLN A 539 18.59 -27.15 -27.43
C GLN A 539 18.23 -28.40 -26.63
N SER A 540 19.20 -28.98 -25.93
CA SER A 540 18.97 -30.07 -24.98
C SER A 540 18.53 -29.52 -23.62
N SER A 541 17.82 -30.35 -22.85
CA SER A 541 17.42 -30.04 -21.48
C SER A 541 16.59 -28.76 -21.32
N VAL A 542 15.69 -28.50 -22.27
CA VAL A 542 14.71 -27.40 -22.22
C VAL A 542 13.30 -27.97 -22.30
N ALA A 543 12.34 -27.33 -21.63
CA ALA A 543 10.94 -27.72 -21.66
C ALA A 543 10.24 -27.28 -22.96
N GLY A 544 10.78 -26.27 -23.66
CA GLY A 544 10.24 -25.81 -24.93
C GLY A 544 10.80 -24.47 -25.37
N TYR A 545 10.08 -23.81 -26.27
CA TYR A 545 10.47 -22.56 -26.92
C TYR A 545 9.36 -21.52 -26.84
N GLN A 546 9.74 -20.25 -26.85
CA GLN A 546 8.86 -19.15 -27.19
C GLN A 546 9.34 -18.46 -28.46
N VAL A 547 8.38 -18.10 -29.30
CA VAL A 547 8.58 -17.27 -30.49
C VAL A 547 7.82 -15.97 -30.27
N ARG A 548 8.49 -14.83 -30.37
CA ARG A 548 7.83 -13.53 -30.42
C ARG A 548 8.05 -12.87 -31.78
N TYR A 549 7.03 -12.15 -32.25
CA TYR A 549 7.09 -11.48 -33.54
C TYR A 549 6.32 -10.16 -33.55
N ALA A 550 6.80 -9.21 -34.34
CA ALA A 550 6.21 -7.88 -34.51
C ALA A 550 6.56 -7.31 -35.90
N THR A 551 5.86 -6.27 -36.33
CA THR A 551 6.25 -5.47 -37.50
C THR A 551 7.38 -4.47 -37.20
N SER A 552 7.73 -4.29 -35.92
CA SER A 552 8.82 -3.43 -35.45
C SER A 552 10.02 -4.25 -35.01
N LYS A 553 11.24 -3.84 -35.43
CA LYS A 553 12.51 -4.46 -35.00
C LYS A 553 12.72 -4.37 -33.49
N LYS A 554 12.19 -3.32 -32.85
CA LYS A 554 12.24 -3.11 -31.39
C LYS A 554 11.31 -4.06 -30.61
N MET A 555 10.52 -4.88 -31.31
CA MET A 555 9.51 -5.78 -30.71
C MET A 555 8.45 -5.08 -29.87
N THR A 556 8.19 -3.81 -30.17
CA THR A 556 7.05 -3.06 -29.61
C THR A 556 5.75 -3.75 -30.02
N LYS A 557 4.87 -4.03 -29.05
CA LYS A 557 3.59 -4.74 -29.26
C LYS A 557 3.75 -6.13 -29.90
N ALA A 558 4.83 -6.84 -29.59
CA ALA A 558 5.08 -8.18 -30.13
C ALA A 558 4.07 -9.22 -29.60
N VAL A 559 3.61 -10.09 -30.49
CA VAL A 559 2.82 -11.27 -30.12
C VAL A 559 3.78 -12.40 -29.75
N THR A 560 3.56 -13.04 -28.59
CA THR A 560 4.37 -14.17 -28.12
C THR A 560 3.57 -15.46 -28.15
N LYS A 561 4.15 -16.54 -28.69
CA LYS A 561 3.59 -17.89 -28.71
C LYS A 561 4.54 -18.86 -28.02
N THR A 562 3.99 -19.74 -27.19
CA THR A 562 4.74 -20.76 -26.42
C THR A 562 4.52 -22.14 -27.04
N TYR A 563 5.58 -22.94 -27.11
CA TYR A 563 5.54 -24.29 -27.66
C TYR A 563 6.29 -25.27 -26.76
N THR A 564 5.57 -26.27 -26.24
CA THR A 564 6.11 -27.30 -25.35
C THR A 564 6.81 -28.41 -26.15
N GLY A 565 7.96 -28.86 -25.65
CA GLY A 565 8.75 -29.97 -26.16
C GLY A 565 10.06 -29.52 -26.83
N ALA A 566 11.18 -30.09 -26.40
CA ALA A 566 12.51 -29.80 -26.95
C ALA A 566 12.66 -30.13 -28.45
N SER A 567 11.89 -31.11 -28.94
CA SER A 567 11.85 -31.53 -30.35
C SER A 567 11.09 -30.58 -31.27
N LYS A 568 10.32 -29.65 -30.71
CA LYS A 568 9.41 -28.76 -31.47
C LYS A 568 10.16 -27.56 -32.08
N THR A 569 11.10 -27.82 -32.97
CA THR A 569 12.01 -26.82 -33.56
C THR A 569 11.47 -26.11 -34.81
N LYS A 570 10.35 -26.54 -35.39
CA LYS A 570 9.70 -25.88 -36.53
C LYS A 570 8.32 -25.35 -36.14
N LYS A 571 8.03 -24.08 -36.42
CA LYS A 571 6.78 -23.39 -36.03
C LYS A 571 6.20 -22.53 -37.12
N ILE A 572 4.91 -22.70 -37.39
CA ILE A 572 4.19 -21.96 -38.43
C ILE A 572 3.35 -20.88 -37.74
N ILE A 573 3.66 -19.61 -38.03
CA ILE A 573 2.86 -18.45 -37.63
C ILE A 573 1.95 -18.12 -38.80
N LYS A 574 0.62 -18.19 -38.60
CA LYS A 574 -0.41 -17.93 -39.62
C LYS A 574 -1.03 -16.53 -39.41
N SER A 575 -1.93 -16.16 -40.32
CA SER A 575 -2.73 -14.93 -40.26
C SER A 575 -1.88 -13.65 -40.24
N LEU A 576 -0.75 -13.68 -40.95
CA LEU A 576 0.11 -12.51 -41.13
C LEU A 576 -0.32 -11.72 -42.37
N LYS A 577 -0.09 -10.40 -42.36
CA LYS A 577 -0.42 -9.53 -43.49
C LYS A 577 0.57 -9.74 -44.63
N THR A 578 0.07 -10.09 -45.81
CA THR A 578 0.85 -10.22 -47.05
C THR A 578 1.60 -8.92 -47.37
N GLY A 579 2.82 -9.03 -47.88
CA GLY A 579 3.67 -7.89 -48.25
C GLY A 579 4.30 -7.14 -47.08
N LYS A 580 3.97 -7.45 -45.82
CA LYS A 580 4.57 -6.82 -44.64
C LYS A 580 5.81 -7.57 -44.16
N THR A 581 6.81 -6.83 -43.70
CA THR A 581 7.99 -7.37 -43.03
C THR A 581 7.69 -7.59 -41.56
N TYR A 582 7.96 -8.81 -41.08
CA TYR A 582 7.88 -9.16 -39.67
C TYR A 582 9.26 -9.52 -39.15
N TYR A 583 9.53 -9.12 -37.91
CA TYR A 583 10.70 -9.46 -37.12
C TYR A 583 10.33 -10.58 -36.15
N PHE A 584 11.22 -11.54 -35.97
CA PHE A 584 11.06 -12.72 -35.12
C PHE A 584 12.24 -12.85 -34.16
N GLN A 585 11.96 -13.25 -32.93
CA GLN A 585 12.94 -13.68 -31.94
C GLN A 585 12.47 -14.96 -31.27
N VAL A 586 13.43 -15.75 -30.79
CA VAL A 586 13.18 -16.99 -30.08
C VAL A 586 13.90 -17.02 -28.75
N ARG A 587 13.33 -17.71 -27.78
CA ARG A 587 13.98 -18.08 -26.52
C ARG A 587 13.56 -19.47 -26.11
N THR A 588 14.33 -20.11 -25.25
CA THR A 588 13.96 -21.39 -24.63
C THR A 588 13.37 -21.13 -23.24
N TYR A 589 12.73 -22.15 -22.67
CA TYR A 589 12.31 -22.12 -21.27
C TYR A 589 12.46 -23.49 -20.61
N LYS A 590 12.57 -23.48 -19.28
CA LYS A 590 12.44 -24.64 -18.38
C LYS A 590 11.21 -24.44 -17.48
N LYS A 591 10.64 -25.54 -16.98
CA LYS A 591 9.67 -25.48 -15.89
C LYS A 591 10.44 -25.41 -14.56
N THR A 592 9.91 -24.66 -13.61
CA THR A 592 10.39 -24.50 -12.23
C THR A 592 9.17 -24.59 -11.31
N ASP A 593 9.39 -24.71 -10.01
CA ASP A 593 8.30 -24.75 -9.03
C ASP A 593 7.47 -23.44 -9.09
N ASP A 594 8.15 -22.29 -9.20
CA ASP A 594 7.52 -20.97 -9.38
C ASP A 594 7.11 -20.65 -10.85
N GLY A 595 6.99 -21.67 -11.70
CA GLY A 595 6.49 -21.53 -13.07
C GLY A 595 7.52 -21.79 -14.18
N LYS A 596 8.02 -20.73 -14.83
CA LYS A 596 8.93 -20.87 -16.00
C LYS A 596 10.12 -19.93 -15.91
N ALA A 597 11.31 -20.50 -16.09
CA ALA A 597 12.53 -19.76 -16.33
C ALA A 597 12.83 -19.68 -17.84
N TYR A 598 13.29 -18.53 -18.31
CA TYR A 598 13.49 -18.24 -19.73
C TYR A 598 14.94 -17.85 -20.04
N SER A 599 15.41 -18.24 -21.23
CA SER A 599 16.68 -17.70 -21.74
C SER A 599 16.54 -16.25 -22.21
N ALA A 600 17.67 -15.62 -22.55
CA ALA A 600 17.66 -14.38 -23.34
C ALA A 600 16.93 -14.60 -24.68
N TRP A 601 16.27 -13.55 -25.18
CA TRP A 601 15.78 -13.51 -26.55
C TRP A 601 16.95 -13.51 -27.53
N SER A 602 16.83 -14.27 -28.61
CA SER A 602 17.82 -14.29 -29.71
C SER A 602 17.95 -12.92 -30.37
N LYS A 603 18.98 -12.71 -31.20
CA LYS A 603 18.98 -11.60 -32.16
C LYS A 603 17.73 -11.70 -33.07
N ALA A 604 17.16 -10.55 -33.44
CA ALA A 604 15.99 -10.51 -34.31
C ALA A 604 16.36 -10.90 -35.75
N LYS A 605 15.56 -11.76 -36.38
CA LYS A 605 15.59 -12.04 -37.82
C LYS A 605 14.29 -11.59 -38.46
N SER A 606 14.33 -11.08 -39.69
CA SER A 606 13.14 -10.61 -40.40
C SER A 606 12.88 -11.39 -41.68
N VAL A 607 11.62 -11.35 -42.13
CA VAL A 607 11.22 -11.84 -43.46
C VAL A 607 9.98 -11.09 -43.93
N LYS A 608 9.87 -10.85 -45.24
CA LYS A 608 8.66 -10.30 -45.87
C LYS A 608 7.66 -11.42 -46.16
N VAL A 609 6.42 -11.27 -45.70
CA VAL A 609 5.37 -12.29 -45.86
C VAL A 609 4.86 -12.29 -47.30
N LYS A 610 4.65 -13.50 -47.85
CA LYS A 610 4.12 -13.68 -49.21
C LYS A 610 2.60 -13.53 -49.28
#